data_AF-A0A6J6I781-F1
#
_entry.id   AF-A0A6J6I781-F1
#
_cell.length_a   1.000
_cell.length_b   1.000
_cell.length_c   1.000
_cell.angle_alpha   90.00
_cell.angle_beta   90.00
_cell.angle_gamma   90.00
#
_symmetry.space_group_name_H-M   'P 1'
#
loop_
_entity.id
_entity.type
_entity.pdbx_description
1 polymer ?
#
loop_
_entity_poly.entity_id
_entity_poly.type
_entity_poly.pdbx_seq_one_letter_code
_entity_poly.pdbx_strand_id
1 'polypeptide(L)' 'METLRRTVRKHEGGTIVIACHAGVIDAVMRQTLHMHQTGKFELHTQNTSLTELLHVQGSKWRLVRYNDAAHLNGL' A
#
# COMPACT_ATOMS: atom_id res chain seq x y z
N MET A 1 9.79 4.33 6.23
CA MET A 1 8.72 5.20 6.76
C MET A 1 8.88 6.65 6.31
N GLU A 2 10.07 7.25 6.44
CA GLU A 2 10.31 8.63 5.96
C GLU A 2 10.05 8.81 4.46
N THR A 3 10.48 7.84 3.64
CA THR A 3 10.24 7.86 2.19
C THR A 3 8.75 7.99 1.85
N LEU A 4 7.88 7.19 2.48
CA LEU A 4 6.43 7.26 2.24
C LEU A 4 5.88 8.64 2.59
N ARG A 5 6.17 9.15 3.79
CA ARG A 5 5.69 10.46 4.24
C ARG A 5 6.16 11.60 3.34
N ARG A 6 7.44 11.57 2.94
CA ARG A 6 8.02 12.56 2.04
C ARG A 6 7.38 12.52 0.65
N THR A 7 7.15 11.32 0.11
CA THR A 7 6.50 11.13 -1.20
C THR A 7 5.06 11.65 -1.17
N VAL A 8 4.28 11.29 -0.15
CA VAL A 8 2.88 11.74 -0.03
C VAL A 8 2.81 13.26 0.11
N ARG A 9 3.62 13.86 0.98
CA ARG A 9 3.69 15.32 1.15
C ARG A 9 4.10 16.05 -0.12
N LYS A 10 5.03 15.49 -0.90
CA LYS A 10 5.48 16.09 -2.18
C LYS A 10 4.38 16.10 -3.25
N HIS A 11 3.42 15.20 -3.15
CA HIS A 11 2.38 14.97 -4.15
C HIS A 11 0.97 15.09 -3.55
N GLU A 12 0.80 15.96 -2.55
CA GLU A 12 -0.47 16.17 -1.87
C GLU A 12 -1.57 16.60 -2.86
N GLY A 13 -2.76 16.01 -2.73
CA GLY A 13 -3.88 16.20 -3.66
C GLY A 13 -3.76 15.43 -4.98
N GLY A 14 -2.65 14.74 -5.23
CA GLY A 14 -2.43 13.94 -6.44
C GLY A 14 -2.62 12.44 -6.25
N THR A 15 -2.50 11.70 -7.37
CA THR A 15 -2.44 10.24 -7.39
C THR A 15 -1.01 9.80 -7.69
N ILE A 16 -0.49 8.85 -6.90
CA ILE A 16 0.88 8.34 -7.01
C ILE A 16 0.82 6.84 -7.32
N VAL A 17 1.55 6.41 -8.35
CA VAL A 17 1.74 4.99 -8.68
C VAL A 17 3.15 4.58 -8.30
N ILE A 18 3.28 3.48 -7.56
CA ILE A 18 4.57 2.94 -7.13
C ILE A 18 4.66 1.47 -7.57
N ALA A 19 5.56 1.17 -8.51
CA ALA A 19 5.95 -0.20 -8.82
C ALA A 19 7.02 -0.64 -7.81
N CYS A 20 6.73 -1.70 -7.05
CA CYS A 20 7.62 -2.20 -6.00
C CYS A 20 7.37 -3.69 -5.73
N HIS A 21 8.09 -4.24 -4.75
CA HIS A 21 7.95 -5.64 -4.34
C HIS A 21 6.97 -5.80 -3.17
N ALA A 22 6.48 -7.03 -2.97
CA ALA A 22 5.56 -7.40 -1.90
C ALA A 22 6.03 -6.94 -0.51
N GLY A 23 7.34 -7.00 -0.21
CA GLY A 23 7.88 -6.54 1.07
C GLY A 23 7.70 -5.04 1.33
N VAL A 24 7.70 -4.21 0.29
CA VAL A 24 7.42 -2.77 0.42
C VAL A 24 5.93 -2.55 0.68
N ILE A 25 5.06 -3.28 -0.03
CA ILE A 25 3.62 -3.24 0.16
C ILE A 25 3.26 -3.65 1.59
N ASP A 26 3.83 -4.75 2.09
CA ASP A 26 3.65 -5.24 3.46
C ASP A 26 4.05 -4.18 4.49
N ALA A 27 5.25 -3.60 4.37
CA ALA A 27 5.72 -2.55 5.27
C ALA A 27 4.81 -1.31 5.27
N VAL A 28 4.32 -0.89 4.10
CA VAL A 28 3.40 0.26 3.97
C VAL A 28 2.03 -0.06 4.57
N MET A 29 1.48 -1.26 4.32
CA MET A 29 0.20 -1.70 4.89
C MET A 29 0.27 -1.74 6.41
N ARG A 30 1.31 -2.36 6.97
CA ARG A 30 1.48 -2.44 8.42
C ARG A 30 1.64 -1.08 9.06
N GLN A 31 2.35 -0.16 8.41
CA GLN A 31 2.50 1.20 8.90
C GLN A 31 1.18 1.98 8.85
N THR A 32 0.51 2.00 7.69
CA THR A 32 -0.64 2.89 7.44
C THR A 32 -1.90 2.41 8.14
N LEU A 33 -2.05 1.11 8.33
CA LEU A 33 -3.19 0.48 8.99
C LEU A 33 -2.91 0.11 10.45
N HIS A 34 -1.78 0.56 11.00
CA HIS A 34 -1.34 0.30 12.38
C HIS A 34 -1.39 -1.20 12.76
N MET A 35 -0.99 -2.08 11.84
CA MET A 35 -0.98 -3.52 12.08
C MET A 35 0.29 -3.93 12.84
N HIS A 36 0.28 -5.16 13.35
CA HIS A 36 1.47 -5.79 13.91
C HIS A 36 2.60 -5.79 12.90
N GLN A 37 3.82 -5.47 13.34
CA GLN A 37 4.97 -5.33 12.44
C GLN A 37 5.52 -6.68 11.97
N THR A 38 5.34 -7.75 12.75
CA THR A 38 5.83 -9.11 12.41
C THR A 38 4.93 -10.20 12.99
N GLY A 39 5.02 -11.41 12.42
CA GLY A 39 4.68 -12.68 13.08
C GLY A 39 3.22 -12.99 13.43
N LYS A 40 2.28 -12.07 13.17
CA LYS A 40 0.85 -12.28 13.49
C LYS A 40 0.01 -12.77 12.31
N PHE A 41 0.42 -12.43 11.09
CA PHE A 41 -0.24 -12.82 9.84
C PHE A 41 0.68 -12.52 8.67
N GLU A 42 0.38 -13.15 7.53
CA GLU A 42 1.08 -12.97 6.27
C GLU A 42 0.19 -12.25 5.26
N LEU A 43 0.79 -11.37 4.45
CA LEU A 43 0.15 -10.72 3.31
C LEU A 43 0.64 -11.40 2.04
N HIS A 44 -0.22 -12.21 1.41
CA HIS A 44 0.08 -12.88 0.15
C HIS A 44 -0.21 -11.95 -1.04
N THR A 45 0.71 -11.02 -1.31
CA THR A 45 0.60 -10.11 -2.45
C THR A 45 1.07 -10.80 -3.74
N GLN A 46 0.19 -10.90 -4.72
CA GLN A 46 0.44 -11.47 -6.04
C GLN A 46 1.23 -10.50 -6.94
N ASN A 47 1.95 -11.05 -7.91
CA ASN A 47 2.64 -10.24 -8.91
C ASN A 47 1.64 -9.39 -9.69
N THR A 48 2.06 -8.17 -10.01
CA THR A 48 1.30 -7.18 -10.79
C THR A 48 -0.07 -6.82 -10.21
N SER A 49 -0.42 -7.25 -9.00
CA SER A 49 -1.66 -6.86 -8.36
C SER A 49 -1.61 -5.40 -7.91
N LEU A 50 -2.79 -4.77 -7.83
CA LEU A 50 -2.95 -3.39 -7.39
C LEU A 50 -3.35 -3.35 -5.91
N THR A 51 -2.64 -2.54 -5.15
CA THR A 51 -3.00 -2.17 -3.77
C THR A 51 -3.13 -0.66 -3.69
N GLU A 52 -4.24 -0.18 -3.16
CA GLU A 52 -4.58 1.24 -3.13
C GLU A 52 -4.88 1.70 -1.70
N LEU A 53 -4.17 2.74 -1.29
CA LEU A 53 -4.33 3.41 -0.02
C LEU A 53 -4.64 4.88 -0.27
N LEU A 54 -5.70 5.38 0.35
CA LEU A 54 -6.04 6.79 0.36
C LEU A 54 -5.54 7.44 1.64
N HIS A 55 -4.66 8.44 1.50
CA HIS A 55 -4.31 9.32 2.62
C HIS A 55 -5.47 10.27 2.87
N VAL A 56 -6.08 10.20 4.06
CA VAL A 56 -7.27 11.01 4.39
C VAL A 56 -6.84 12.33 5.01
N GLN A 57 -6.14 12.25 6.15
CA GLN A 57 -5.61 13.42 6.86
C GLN A 57 -4.63 12.95 7.94
N GLY A 58 -3.53 13.69 8.17
CA GLY A 58 -2.61 13.40 9.27
C GLY A 58 -2.05 11.99 9.20
N SER A 59 -2.30 11.15 10.21
CA SER A 59 -1.92 9.73 10.23
C SER A 59 -3.01 8.79 9.70
N LYS A 60 -4.17 9.31 9.29
CA LYS A 60 -5.32 8.49 8.88
C LYS A 60 -5.20 8.05 7.42
N TRP A 61 -5.29 6.73 7.24
CA TRP A 61 -5.30 6.08 5.95
C TRP A 61 -6.55 5.22 5.80
N ARG A 62 -7.01 5.08 4.55
CA ARG A 62 -8.06 4.15 4.17
C ARG A 62 -7.48 3.15 3.19
N LEU A 63 -7.65 1.86 3.46
CA LEU A 63 -7.46 0.81 2.47
C LEU A 63 -8.64 0.83 1.51
N VAL A 64 -8.36 1.07 0.23
CA VAL A 64 -9.38 1.06 -0.83
C VAL A 64 -9.46 -0.33 -1.45
N ARG A 65 -8.31 -0.90 -1.81
CA ARG A 65 -8.20 -2.28 -2.31
C ARG A 65 -6.85 -2.87 -1.93
N TYR A 66 -6.80 -4.18 -1.75
CA TYR A 66 -5.57 -4.93 -1.53
C TYR A 66 -5.52 -6.09 -2.51
N ASN A 67 -4.36 -6.28 -3.13
CA ASN A 67 -4.07 -7.43 -3.98
C ASN A 67 -5.08 -7.66 -5.12
N ASP A 68 -5.56 -6.58 -5.74
CA ASP A 68 -6.47 -6.66 -6.88
C ASP A 68 -5.71 -7.07 -8.15
N ALA A 69 -5.87 -8.33 -8.52
CA ALA A 69 -5.28 -8.93 -9.70
C ALA A 69 -6.33 -9.23 -10.79
N ALA A 70 -7.53 -8.65 -10.72
CA ALA A 70 -8.62 -9.00 -11.63
C ALA A 70 -8.28 -8.75 -13.11
N HIS A 71 -7.43 -7.76 -13.39
CA HIS A 71 -6.96 -7.43 -14.73
C HIS A 71 -6.04 -8.48 -15.35
N LEU A 72 -5.54 -9.44 -14.57
CA LEU A 72 -4.74 -10.56 -15.05
C LEU A 72 -5.60 -11.77 -15.45
N ASN A 73 -6.89 -11.74 -15.16
CA ASN A 73 -7.75 -12.87 -15.44
C ASN A 73 -7.89 -13.07 -16.96
N GLY A 74 -7.55 -14.28 -17.43
CA GLY A 74 -7.60 -14.64 -18.84
C GLY A 74 -6.32 -14.32 -19.64
N LEU A 75 -5.24 -13.94 -18.97
CA LEU A 75 -3.89 -13.87 -19.53
C LEU A 75 -3.12 -15.18 -19.31
#